data_AF-A0A7K9TM49-F1
#
_entry.id   AF-A0A7K9TM49-F1
#
_cell.length_a   1.000
_cell.length_b   1.000
_cell.length_c   1.000
_cell.angle_alpha   90.00
_cell.angle_beta   90.00
_cell.angle_gamma   90.00
#
_symmetry.space_group_name_H-M   'P 1'
#
loop_
_entity.id
_entity.type
_entity.pdbx_description
1 polymer ?
#
loop_
_entity_poly.entity_id
_entity_poly.type
_entity_poly.pdbx_seq_one_letter_code
_entity_poly.pdbx_strand_id
1 'polypeptide(L)'
;QDTFQIQTQRASLDVYLADGSNIRLDIQTSDTAERILEVTLCKMGISRELMKYFSFFFFQDHEDGSLSVVKKVAEFELPYVSLQSMKELHCKLGIRKWYMDPSLDTLLMDCRASLNLLYMQAIQEVKKNWVKPTEKQKKELEFLQTNANKVKFLKLIREMQFYGYLRLDPCLCDYPEKGCSADIYVGSNEINCCIKLPTNQTKEVSLKINRLRSWQVTFLGAMKDGEESTLELRLEYNDSGTWQWIIFYTKQ
;
A
#
# COMPACT_ATOMS: atom_id res chain seq x y z
N GLN A 1 -18.31 -24.78 -17.56
CA GLN A 1 -17.77 -23.51 -18.08
C GLN A 1 -16.38 -23.42 -17.48
N ASP A 2 -15.38 -23.89 -18.24
CA ASP A 2 -14.06 -24.20 -17.69
C ASP A 2 -13.33 -22.92 -17.29
N THR A 3 -13.05 -22.81 -16.00
CA THR A 3 -12.14 -21.83 -15.43
C THR A 3 -10.78 -22.02 -16.12
N PHE A 4 -10.27 -20.96 -16.75
CA PHE A 4 -9.01 -20.88 -17.51
C PHE A 4 -8.11 -22.12 -17.38
N GLN A 5 -8.03 -22.96 -18.42
CA GLN A 5 -7.01 -24.01 -18.50
C GLN A 5 -5.63 -23.36 -18.69
N ILE A 6 -5.06 -22.84 -17.61
CA ILE A 6 -3.70 -22.32 -17.58
C ILE A 6 -2.80 -23.53 -17.56
N GLN A 7 -2.12 -23.79 -18.68
CA GLN A 7 -1.15 -24.86 -18.74
C GLN A 7 -0.06 -24.60 -17.70
N THR A 8 0.08 -25.53 -16.75
CA THR A 8 1.10 -25.45 -15.71
C THR A 8 2.46 -25.64 -16.36
N GLN A 9 3.31 -24.63 -16.27
CA GLN A 9 4.66 -24.62 -16.84
C GLN A 9 5.63 -24.07 -15.80
N ARG A 10 6.91 -24.45 -15.92
CA ARG A 10 7.97 -23.83 -15.12
C ARG A 10 8.24 -22.43 -15.62
N ALA A 11 8.39 -21.49 -14.71
CA ALA A 11 8.71 -20.10 -15.00
C ALA A 11 9.63 -19.52 -13.92
N SER A 12 10.18 -18.34 -14.20
CA SER A 12 10.86 -17.52 -13.19
C SER A 12 10.03 -16.29 -12.88
N LEU A 13 9.96 -15.91 -11.61
CA LEU A 13 9.25 -14.74 -11.13
C LEU A 13 10.14 -13.92 -10.20
N ASP A 14 10.20 -12.61 -10.45
CA ASP A 14 10.93 -11.67 -9.62
C ASP A 14 9.99 -11.05 -8.57
N VAL A 15 10.34 -11.22 -7.29
CA VAL A 15 9.64 -10.61 -6.16
C VAL A 15 10.47 -9.44 -5.63
N TYR A 16 9.90 -8.24 -5.66
CA TYR A 16 10.60 -7.01 -5.32
C TYR A 16 10.48 -6.65 -3.83
N LEU A 17 11.55 -6.05 -3.30
CA LEU A 17 11.60 -5.44 -1.98
C LEU A 17 11.46 -3.91 -2.11
N ALA A 18 11.19 -3.23 -1.01
CA ALA A 18 10.96 -1.79 -1.01
C ALA A 18 12.18 -0.97 -1.50
N ASP A 19 13.41 -1.48 -1.37
CA ASP A 19 14.60 -0.80 -1.88
C ASP A 19 14.83 -0.99 -3.39
N GLY A 20 13.94 -1.70 -4.09
CA GLY A 20 14.02 -2.00 -5.51
C GLY A 20 14.82 -3.25 -5.86
N SER A 21 15.51 -3.86 -4.88
CA SER A 21 16.13 -5.17 -5.06
C SER A 21 15.05 -6.25 -5.24
N ASN A 22 15.44 -7.41 -5.80
CA ASN A 22 14.50 -8.50 -6.02
C ASN A 22 15.08 -9.87 -5.64
N ILE A 23 14.16 -10.81 -5.43
CA ILE A 23 14.44 -12.23 -5.25
C ILE A 23 13.81 -12.95 -6.43
N ARG A 24 14.66 -13.55 -7.28
CA ARG A 24 14.19 -14.45 -8.33
C ARG A 24 13.84 -15.82 -7.76
N LEU A 25 12.67 -16.31 -8.15
CA LEU A 25 12.12 -17.60 -7.76
C LEU A 25 11.83 -18.44 -9.00
N ASP A 26 12.14 -19.73 -8.91
CA ASP A 26 11.64 -20.72 -9.86
C ASP A 26 10.28 -21.22 -9.37
N ILE A 27 9.24 -21.02 -10.18
CA ILE A 27 7.85 -21.28 -9.83
C ILE A 27 7.16 -22.11 -10.91
N GLN A 28 5.96 -22.57 -10.59
CA GLN A 28 4.98 -22.99 -11.58
C GLN A 28 4.03 -21.83 -11.91
N THR A 29 3.58 -21.73 -13.16
CA THR A 29 2.60 -20.70 -13.58
C THR A 29 1.27 -20.79 -12.81
N SER A 30 0.99 -21.93 -12.19
CA SER A 30 -0.19 -22.21 -11.35
C SER A 30 0.07 -22.08 -9.85
N ASP A 31 1.27 -21.65 -9.42
CA ASP A 31 1.53 -21.40 -8.00
C ASP A 31 0.71 -20.21 -7.50
N THR A 32 0.08 -20.38 -6.34
CA THR A 32 -0.73 -19.34 -5.68
C THR A 32 0.14 -18.29 -4.99
N ALA A 33 -0.42 -17.11 -4.73
CA ALA A 33 0.23 -16.04 -4.00
C ALA A 33 0.67 -16.50 -2.59
N GLU A 34 -0.17 -17.28 -1.90
CA GLU A 34 0.16 -17.88 -0.61
C GLU A 34 1.42 -18.74 -0.69
N ARG A 35 1.49 -19.65 -1.68
CA ARG A 35 2.63 -20.55 -1.85
C ARG A 35 3.91 -19.80 -2.17
N ILE A 36 3.84 -18.85 -3.11
CA ILE A 36 4.99 -18.04 -3.50
C ILE A 36 5.47 -17.21 -2.31
N LEU A 37 4.56 -16.66 -1.50
CA LEU A 37 4.90 -15.86 -0.32
C LEU A 37 5.63 -16.72 0.71
N GLU A 38 5.10 -17.91 1.04
CA GLU A 38 5.74 -18.85 1.97
C GLU A 38 7.17 -19.18 1.52
N VAL A 39 7.36 -19.54 0.26
CA VAL A 39 8.68 -19.89 -0.31
C VAL A 39 9.62 -18.68 -0.24
N THR A 40 9.13 -17.49 -0.58
CA THR A 40 9.95 -16.27 -0.55
C THR A 40 10.41 -15.95 0.87
N LEU A 41 9.48 -15.89 1.83
CA LEU A 41 9.78 -15.54 3.22
C LEU A 41 10.65 -16.61 3.90
N CYS A 42 10.44 -17.90 3.60
CA CYS A 42 11.34 -18.98 4.01
C CYS A 42 12.77 -18.75 3.50
N LYS A 43 12.93 -18.44 2.20
CA LYS A 43 14.24 -18.19 1.57
C LYS A 43 14.94 -16.96 2.18
N MET A 44 14.18 -15.99 2.67
CA MET A 44 14.69 -14.82 3.39
C MET A 44 15.07 -15.09 4.85
N GLY A 45 14.74 -16.27 5.40
CA GLY A 45 14.98 -16.62 6.80
C GLY A 45 13.93 -16.06 7.77
N ILE A 46 12.71 -15.80 7.30
CA ILE A 46 11.58 -15.39 8.15
C ILE A 46 10.88 -16.65 8.67
N SER A 47 10.67 -16.70 9.99
CA SER A 47 9.99 -17.84 10.61
C SER A 47 8.49 -17.86 10.25
N ARG A 48 7.90 -19.05 10.27
CA ARG A 48 6.47 -19.26 9.93
C ARG A 48 5.53 -18.38 10.75
N GLU A 49 5.84 -18.16 12.02
CA GLU A 49 5.04 -17.33 12.93
C GLU A 49 4.98 -15.85 12.51
N LEU A 50 6.00 -15.37 11.80
CA LEU A 50 6.10 -14.00 11.34
C LEU A 50 5.55 -13.78 9.92
N MET A 51 5.33 -14.85 9.16
CA MET A 51 4.89 -14.74 7.76
C MET A 51 3.54 -14.03 7.62
N LYS A 52 2.63 -14.23 8.60
CA LYS A 52 1.30 -13.60 8.65
C LYS A 52 1.32 -12.06 8.66
N TYR A 53 2.47 -11.46 8.98
CA TYR A 53 2.64 -10.00 9.01
C TYR A 53 3.07 -9.41 7.68
N PHE A 54 3.26 -10.24 6.65
CA PHE A 54 3.64 -9.80 5.31
C PHE A 54 2.61 -10.28 4.29
N SER A 55 2.51 -9.55 3.19
CA SER A 55 1.69 -9.94 2.05
C SER A 55 2.34 -9.45 0.77
N PHE A 56 1.91 -10.03 -0.34
CA PHE A 56 2.19 -9.47 -1.64
C PHE A 56 1.25 -8.32 -2.00
N PHE A 57 1.81 -7.39 -2.75
CA PHE A 57 1.11 -6.30 -3.41
C PHE A 57 1.59 -6.18 -4.85
N PHE A 58 0.69 -5.76 -5.72
CA PHE A 58 1.08 -5.25 -7.03
C PHE A 58 1.38 -3.77 -6.89
N PHE A 59 2.55 -3.37 -7.38
CA PHE A 59 3.01 -1.99 -7.45
C PHE A 59 3.13 -1.59 -8.91
N GLN A 60 2.65 -0.41 -9.26
CA GLN A 60 2.89 0.17 -10.57
C GLN A 60 4.18 0.99 -10.51
N ASP A 61 5.06 0.75 -11.48
CA ASP A 61 6.30 1.51 -11.65
C ASP A 61 6.06 2.64 -12.64
N HIS A 62 6.13 3.88 -12.15
CA HIS A 62 5.96 5.07 -12.99
C HIS A 62 7.31 5.52 -13.54
N GLU A 63 7.30 6.18 -14.71
CA GLU A 63 8.54 6.65 -15.36
C GLU A 63 9.34 7.65 -14.52
N ASP A 64 8.69 8.35 -13.59
CA ASP A 64 9.31 9.27 -12.63
C ASP A 64 9.98 8.57 -11.44
N GLY A 65 9.95 7.23 -11.41
CA GLY A 65 10.49 6.39 -10.33
C GLY A 65 9.58 6.32 -9.10
N SER A 66 8.38 6.89 -9.14
CA SER A 66 7.37 6.68 -8.12
C SER A 66 6.79 5.25 -8.24
N LEU A 67 6.53 4.61 -7.10
CA LEU A 67 5.78 3.35 -7.06
C LEU A 67 4.47 3.60 -6.34
N SER A 68 3.35 3.33 -7.00
CA SER A 68 2.02 3.35 -6.42
C SER A 68 1.58 1.93 -6.08
N VAL A 69 0.83 1.76 -4.99
CA VAL A 69 0.27 0.46 -4.61
C VAL A 69 -1.03 0.28 -5.37
N VAL A 70 -1.10 -0.70 -6.27
CA VAL A 70 -2.32 -0.99 -7.03
C VAL A 70 -3.30 -1.76 -6.16
N LYS A 71 -2.87 -2.92 -5.64
CA LYS A 71 -3.70 -3.74 -4.74
C LYS A 71 -2.88 -4.74 -3.94
N LYS A 72 -3.44 -5.20 -2.82
CA LYS A 72 -3.01 -6.43 -2.16
C LYS A 72 -3.34 -7.62 -3.07
N VAL A 73 -2.42 -8.59 -3.18
CA VAL A 73 -2.67 -9.84 -3.88
C VAL A 73 -3.41 -10.79 -2.93
N ALA A 74 -4.56 -11.30 -3.34
CA ALA A 74 -5.27 -12.30 -2.57
C ALA A 74 -4.54 -13.65 -2.62
N GLU A 75 -4.64 -14.42 -1.54
CA GLU A 75 -3.87 -15.65 -1.32
C GLU A 75 -4.08 -16.69 -2.43
N PHE A 76 -5.29 -16.75 -3.01
CA PHE A 76 -5.68 -17.66 -4.08
C PHE A 76 -5.31 -17.18 -5.48
N GLU A 77 -4.89 -15.93 -5.66
CA GLU A 77 -4.48 -15.44 -6.98
C GLU A 77 -3.22 -16.15 -7.46
N LEU A 78 -3.05 -16.22 -8.79
CA LEU A 78 -1.87 -16.78 -9.45
C LEU A 78 -0.97 -15.62 -9.90
N PRO A 79 0.05 -15.19 -9.13
CA PRO A 79 0.73 -13.91 -9.38
C PRO A 79 1.39 -13.82 -10.75
N TYR A 80 1.92 -14.95 -11.25
CA TYR A 80 2.49 -15.01 -12.59
C TYR A 80 1.46 -14.60 -13.64
N VAL A 81 0.27 -15.21 -13.60
CA VAL A 81 -0.83 -14.98 -14.54
C VAL A 81 -1.39 -13.57 -14.39
N SER A 82 -1.62 -13.12 -13.14
CA SER A 82 -2.08 -11.76 -12.84
C SER A 82 -1.13 -10.71 -13.46
N LEU A 83 0.19 -10.87 -13.31
CA LEU A 83 1.16 -9.96 -13.93
C LEU A 83 1.10 -9.99 -15.46
N GLN A 84 0.90 -11.16 -16.08
CA GLN A 84 0.77 -11.23 -17.54
C GLN A 84 -0.47 -10.46 -18.04
N SER A 85 -1.56 -10.44 -17.27
CA SER A 85 -2.77 -9.67 -17.61
C SER A 85 -2.63 -8.15 -17.40
N MET A 86 -1.63 -7.71 -16.63
CA MET A 86 -1.38 -6.30 -16.29
C MET A 86 -0.10 -5.76 -16.95
N LYS A 87 0.37 -6.37 -18.04
CA LYS A 87 1.64 -5.99 -18.69
C LYS A 87 1.72 -4.51 -19.07
N GLU A 88 0.61 -3.95 -19.55
CA GLU A 88 0.51 -2.56 -19.98
C GLU A 88 0.65 -1.57 -18.82
N LEU A 89 0.36 -2.01 -17.59
CA LEU A 89 0.48 -1.20 -16.39
C LEU A 89 1.89 -1.24 -15.78
N HIS A 90 2.85 -1.95 -16.38
CA HIS A 90 4.21 -2.11 -15.86
C HIS A 90 4.25 -2.54 -14.38
N CYS A 91 3.28 -3.37 -13.96
CA CYS A 91 3.14 -3.82 -12.59
C CYS A 91 4.27 -4.77 -12.16
N LYS A 92 4.69 -4.65 -10.90
CA LYS A 92 5.65 -5.52 -10.21
C LYS A 92 5.01 -6.16 -8.99
N LEU A 93 5.39 -7.40 -8.70
CA LEU A 93 5.01 -8.09 -7.46
C LEU A 93 6.02 -7.76 -6.37
N GLY A 94 5.57 -7.22 -5.23
CA GLY A 94 6.47 -6.90 -4.12
C GLY A 94 5.95 -7.32 -2.76
N ILE A 95 6.87 -7.49 -1.81
CA ILE A 95 6.55 -7.79 -0.41
C ILE A 95 6.38 -6.50 0.38
N ARG A 96 5.33 -6.44 1.20
CA ARG A 96 5.10 -5.35 2.15
C ARG A 96 4.54 -5.90 3.46
N LYS A 97 4.78 -5.18 4.56
CA LYS A 97 4.10 -5.48 5.82
C LYS A 97 2.58 -5.32 5.66
N TRP A 98 1.80 -6.26 6.21
CA TRP A 98 0.34 -6.27 6.15
C TRP A 98 -0.29 -6.13 7.54
N TYR A 99 -0.14 -4.93 8.10
CA TYR A 99 -0.82 -4.46 9.30
C TYR A 99 -0.66 -2.95 9.37
N MET A 100 -1.64 -2.28 9.97
CA MET A 100 -1.64 -0.82 10.08
C MET A 100 -1.22 -0.32 11.46
N ASP A 101 -1.19 -1.18 12.48
CA ASP A 101 -0.78 -0.82 13.84
C ASP A 101 0.75 -0.86 13.98
N PRO A 102 1.44 0.29 14.16
CA PRO A 102 2.89 0.34 14.35
C PRO A 102 3.40 -0.36 15.62
N SER A 103 2.52 -0.71 16.56
CA SER A 103 2.90 -1.47 17.75
C SER A 103 3.44 -2.86 17.39
N LEU A 104 2.89 -3.46 16.32
CA LEU A 104 3.23 -4.81 15.85
C LEU A 104 4.64 -4.90 15.25
N ASP A 105 5.26 -3.78 14.88
CA ASP A 105 6.66 -3.77 14.44
C ASP A 105 7.57 -4.44 15.47
N THR A 106 7.29 -4.27 16.77
CA THR A 106 8.10 -4.83 17.86
C THR A 106 8.22 -6.35 17.80
N LEU A 107 7.18 -7.04 17.32
CA LEU A 107 7.16 -8.49 17.15
C LEU A 107 8.11 -8.98 16.04
N LEU A 108 8.51 -8.07 15.15
CA LEU A 108 9.29 -8.35 13.96
C LEU A 108 10.74 -7.90 14.08
N MET A 109 11.06 -6.98 15.01
CA MET A 109 12.38 -6.37 15.12
C MET A 109 13.49 -7.34 15.57
N ASP A 110 13.14 -8.40 16.29
CA ASP A 110 14.12 -9.40 16.76
C ASP A 110 14.57 -10.37 15.66
N CYS A 111 13.82 -10.47 14.57
CA CYS A 111 14.20 -11.24 13.39
C CYS A 111 14.95 -10.33 12.40
N ARG A 112 16.23 -10.63 12.11
CA ARG A 112 17.07 -9.81 11.21
C ARG A 112 16.44 -9.59 9.83
N ALA A 113 15.82 -10.62 9.24
CA ALA A 113 15.20 -10.54 7.93
C ALA A 113 13.96 -9.63 7.95
N SER A 114 13.08 -9.81 8.94
CA SER A 114 11.89 -8.97 9.15
C SER A 114 12.26 -7.52 9.47
N LEU A 115 13.25 -7.29 10.34
CA LEU A 115 13.80 -5.97 10.64
C LEU A 115 14.27 -5.26 9.37
N ASN A 116 14.97 -5.97 8.48
CA ASN A 116 15.42 -5.42 7.21
C ASN A 116 14.25 -5.02 6.32
N LEU A 117 13.22 -5.88 6.19
CA LEU A 117 12.02 -5.58 5.40
C LEU A 117 11.31 -4.31 5.90
N LEU A 118 11.09 -4.21 7.21
CA LEU A 118 10.48 -3.02 7.82
C LEU A 118 11.32 -1.77 7.58
N TYR A 119 12.63 -1.87 7.77
CA TYR A 119 13.56 -0.75 7.59
C TYR A 119 13.60 -0.25 6.14
N MET A 120 13.69 -1.15 5.16
CA MET A 120 13.68 -0.79 3.74
C MET A 120 12.36 -0.10 3.36
N GLN A 121 11.22 -0.63 3.84
CA GLN A 121 9.92 -0.02 3.63
C GLN A 121 9.83 1.39 4.26
N ALA A 122 10.25 1.53 5.51
CA ALA A 122 10.22 2.78 6.24
C ALA A 122 11.06 3.88 5.57
N ILE A 123 12.24 3.54 5.03
CA ILE A 123 13.05 4.50 4.25
C ILE A 123 12.26 5.03 3.05
N GLN A 124 11.57 4.16 2.30
CA GLN A 124 10.81 4.61 1.14
C GLN A 124 9.61 5.47 1.52
N GLU A 125 8.93 5.14 2.62
CA GLU A 125 7.82 5.93 3.13
C GLU A 125 8.27 7.34 3.55
N VAL A 126 9.48 7.48 4.12
CA VAL A 126 10.09 8.80 4.39
C VAL A 126 10.44 9.51 3.08
N LYS A 127 11.13 8.84 2.14
CA LYS A 127 11.53 9.44 0.85
C LYS A 127 10.34 9.93 0.02
N LYS A 128 9.22 9.20 0.08
CA LYS A 128 7.98 9.54 -0.65
C LYS A 128 7.08 10.52 0.10
N ASN A 129 7.49 11.01 1.27
CA ASN A 129 6.66 11.87 2.13
C ASN A 129 5.30 11.24 2.48
N TRP A 130 5.28 9.93 2.72
CA TRP A 130 4.09 9.22 3.21
C TRP A 130 3.93 9.38 4.73
N VAL A 131 5.05 9.55 5.43
CA VAL A 131 5.09 9.98 6.84
C VAL A 131 5.34 11.48 6.94
N LYS A 132 4.87 12.10 8.03
CA LYS A 132 5.07 13.53 8.32
C LYS A 132 5.97 13.72 9.55
N PRO A 133 7.31 13.59 9.41
CA PRO A 133 8.25 13.90 10.49
C PRO A 133 8.34 15.41 10.73
N THR A 134 8.65 15.80 11.97
CA THR A 134 9.19 17.14 12.27
C THR A 134 10.61 17.30 11.72
N GLU A 135 11.09 18.54 11.53
CA GLU A 135 12.47 18.80 11.09
C GLU A 135 13.53 18.16 12.00
N LYS A 136 13.26 18.11 13.32
CA LYS A 136 14.14 17.43 14.29
C LYS A 136 14.16 15.92 14.05
N GLN A 137 12.97 15.31 13.90
CA GLN A 137 12.84 13.88 13.62
C GLN A 137 13.49 13.50 12.28
N LYS A 138 13.35 14.34 11.25
CA LYS A 138 13.97 14.11 9.94
C LYS A 138 15.50 14.07 10.03
N LYS A 139 16.12 15.04 10.70
CA LYS A 139 17.57 15.06 10.93
C LYS A 139 18.05 13.84 11.71
N GLU A 140 17.29 13.41 12.71
CA GLU A 140 17.63 12.21 13.49
C GLU A 140 17.49 10.93 12.65
N LEU A 141 16.45 10.80 11.80
CA LEU A 141 16.33 9.69 10.87
C LEU A 141 17.51 9.63 9.88
N GLU A 142 17.93 10.76 9.33
CA GLU A 142 19.09 10.87 8.44
C GLU A 142 20.39 10.44 9.14
N PHE A 143 20.58 10.86 10.39
CA PHE A 143 21.70 10.43 11.22
C PHE A 143 21.68 8.92 11.48
N LEU A 144 20.52 8.37 11.87
CA LEU A 144 20.36 6.94 12.14
C LEU A 144 20.56 6.09 10.89
N GLN A 145 20.10 6.58 9.73
CA GLN A 145 20.29 5.93 8.43
C GLN A 145 21.78 5.90 8.05
N THR A 146 22.49 7.03 8.21
CA THR A 146 23.94 7.14 7.93
C THR A 146 24.76 6.19 8.81
N ASN A 147 24.35 6.01 10.06
CA ASN A 147 25.00 5.07 11.00
C ASN A 147 24.47 3.63 10.89
N ALA A 148 23.62 3.32 9.89
CA ALA A 148 22.99 2.02 9.69
C ALA A 148 22.26 1.44 10.93
N ASN A 149 21.75 2.31 11.81
CA ASN A 149 21.09 1.89 13.05
C ASN A 149 19.59 1.63 12.83
N LYS A 150 19.27 0.48 12.21
CA LYS A 150 17.92 0.09 11.81
C LYS A 150 16.92 0.03 12.96
N VAL A 151 17.35 -0.50 14.12
CA VAL A 151 16.47 -0.66 15.29
C VAL A 151 16.06 0.70 15.85
N LYS A 152 17.00 1.63 16.04
CA LYS A 152 16.67 2.97 16.52
C LYS A 152 15.86 3.75 15.48
N PHE A 153 16.18 3.60 14.19
CA PHE A 153 15.41 4.21 13.11
C PHE A 153 13.93 3.80 13.17
N LEU A 154 13.67 2.49 13.25
CA LEU A 154 12.30 1.98 13.34
C LEU A 154 11.61 2.34 14.65
N LYS A 155 12.33 2.44 15.77
CA LYS A 155 11.74 2.94 17.02
C LYS A 155 11.30 4.40 16.89
N LEU A 156 12.11 5.24 16.25
CA LEU A 156 11.80 6.66 16.07
C LEU A 156 10.65 6.89 15.08
N ILE A 157 10.64 6.20 13.93
CA ILE A 157 9.61 6.43 12.90
C ILE A 157 8.21 6.04 13.38
N ARG A 158 8.09 5.10 14.33
CA ARG A 158 6.82 4.70 14.94
C ARG A 158 6.11 5.83 15.69
N GLU A 159 6.82 6.89 16.05
CA GLU A 159 6.27 8.07 16.73
C GLU A 159 5.76 9.15 15.74
N MET A 160 5.91 8.93 14.43
CA MET A 160 5.61 9.92 13.40
C MET A 160 4.20 9.80 12.87
N GLN A 161 3.61 10.94 12.50
CA GLN A 161 2.29 10.99 11.90
C GLN A 161 2.28 10.22 10.56
N PHE A 162 1.22 9.42 10.38
CA PHE A 162 0.96 8.55 9.23
C PHE A 162 1.93 7.37 9.05
N TYR A 163 2.83 7.10 10.00
CA TYR A 163 3.55 5.83 9.95
C TYR A 163 2.60 4.65 10.13
N GLY A 164 2.73 3.64 9.25
CA GLY A 164 1.81 2.50 9.18
C GLY A 164 0.54 2.75 8.37
N TYR A 165 0.32 3.96 7.83
CA TYR A 165 -0.80 4.24 6.94
C TYR A 165 -0.45 3.85 5.50
N LEU A 166 -1.45 3.45 4.73
CA LEU A 166 -1.39 3.38 3.27
C LEU A 166 -1.81 4.75 2.72
N ARG A 167 -0.95 5.37 1.91
CA ARG A 167 -1.30 6.56 1.16
C ARG A 167 -1.83 6.16 -0.22
N LEU A 168 -2.97 6.72 -0.61
CA LEU A 168 -3.49 6.61 -1.97
C LEU A 168 -3.00 7.79 -2.83
N ASP A 169 -3.09 7.62 -4.14
CA ASP A 169 -2.83 8.70 -5.09
C ASP A 169 -3.85 9.84 -4.87
N PRO A 170 -3.45 11.11 -5.06
CA PRO A 170 -4.36 12.24 -4.92
C PRO A 170 -5.58 12.08 -5.82
N CYS A 171 -6.76 12.35 -5.27
CA CYS A 171 -8.04 12.11 -5.94
C CYS A 171 -8.97 13.32 -5.81
N LEU A 172 -10.11 13.28 -6.51
CA LEU A 172 -11.19 14.27 -6.31
C LEU A 172 -12.20 13.74 -5.30
N CYS A 173 -12.88 14.62 -4.56
CA CYS A 173 -13.98 14.26 -3.68
C CYS A 173 -15.08 15.30 -3.66
N ASP A 174 -16.24 14.90 -3.13
CA ASP A 174 -17.42 15.76 -2.96
C ASP A 174 -17.62 16.29 -1.54
N TYR A 175 -16.65 16.06 -0.66
CA TYR A 175 -16.69 16.44 0.74
C TYR A 175 -15.60 17.47 1.09
N PRO A 176 -15.90 18.55 1.84
CA PRO A 176 -17.24 18.95 2.30
C PRO A 176 -18.10 19.57 1.19
N GLU A 177 -17.53 19.83 0.02
CA GLU A 177 -18.23 20.35 -1.17
C GLU A 177 -17.66 19.73 -2.45
N LYS A 178 -18.40 19.86 -3.56
CA LYS A 178 -17.98 19.26 -4.85
C LYS A 178 -16.73 19.92 -5.42
N GLY A 179 -15.89 19.11 -6.05
CA GLY A 179 -14.68 19.57 -6.72
C GLY A 179 -13.49 19.78 -5.80
N CYS A 180 -13.53 19.20 -4.59
CA CYS A 180 -12.37 19.16 -3.70
C CYS A 180 -11.34 18.15 -4.22
N SER A 181 -10.06 18.38 -3.90
CA SER A 181 -9.00 17.38 -4.07
C SER A 181 -8.60 16.83 -2.70
N ALA A 182 -8.31 15.54 -2.60
CA ALA A 182 -7.95 14.89 -1.34
C ALA A 182 -6.68 14.04 -1.49
N ASP A 183 -5.72 14.24 -0.57
CA ASP A 183 -4.73 13.22 -0.23
C ASP A 183 -5.34 12.30 0.83
N ILE A 184 -5.39 10.99 0.55
CA ILE A 184 -6.00 9.99 1.44
C ILE A 184 -4.92 9.14 2.11
N TYR A 185 -5.05 8.98 3.42
CA TYR A 185 -4.25 8.11 4.27
C TYR A 185 -5.17 7.15 5.02
N VAL A 186 -5.00 5.84 4.78
CA VAL A 186 -5.81 4.78 5.41
C VAL A 186 -4.96 4.04 6.43
N GLY A 187 -5.38 4.03 7.70
CA GLY A 187 -4.63 3.38 8.77
C GLY A 187 -5.22 3.66 10.14
N SER A 188 -4.75 2.98 11.18
CA SER A 188 -5.16 3.25 12.58
C SER A 188 -6.69 3.34 12.82
N ASN A 189 -7.49 2.52 12.13
CA ASN A 189 -8.96 2.53 12.19
C ASN A 189 -9.59 3.88 11.76
N GLU A 190 -8.95 4.60 10.84
CA GLU A 190 -9.47 5.81 10.20
C GLU A 190 -9.06 5.91 8.72
N ILE A 191 -9.77 6.79 8.02
CA ILE A 191 -9.39 7.34 6.72
C ILE A 191 -9.16 8.83 6.96
N ASN A 192 -7.89 9.25 6.99
CA ASN A 192 -7.51 10.65 7.12
C ASN A 192 -7.37 11.27 5.72
N CYS A 193 -8.05 12.39 5.51
CA CYS A 193 -8.08 13.12 4.26
C CYS A 193 -7.55 14.54 4.47
N CYS A 194 -6.50 14.89 3.74
CA CYS A 194 -6.08 16.28 3.60
C CYS A 194 -6.79 16.86 2.37
N ILE A 195 -7.87 17.59 2.62
CA ILE A 195 -8.82 18.07 1.60
C ILE A 195 -8.48 19.50 1.22
N LYS A 196 -8.24 19.74 -0.06
CA LYS A 196 -8.06 21.05 -0.66
C LYS A 196 -9.36 21.49 -1.32
N LEU A 197 -9.96 22.55 -0.79
CA LEU A 197 -11.18 23.17 -1.30
C LEU A 197 -10.89 23.90 -2.64
N PRO A 198 -11.92 24.12 -3.49
CA PRO A 198 -11.83 24.99 -4.67
C PRO A 198 -11.32 26.41 -4.36
N THR A 199 -11.57 26.90 -3.13
CA THR A 199 -11.06 28.19 -2.62
C THR A 199 -9.57 28.17 -2.25
N ASN A 200 -8.87 27.06 -2.53
CA ASN A 200 -7.45 26.83 -2.23
C ASN A 200 -7.14 26.75 -0.71
N GLN A 201 -8.16 26.66 0.14
CA GLN A 201 -8.03 26.37 1.56
C GLN A 201 -7.88 24.86 1.80
N THR A 202 -7.03 24.47 2.75
CA THR A 202 -6.81 23.06 3.12
C THR A 202 -7.47 22.75 4.46
N LYS A 203 -8.17 21.61 4.54
CA LYS A 203 -8.79 21.07 5.75
C LYS A 203 -8.35 19.63 5.95
N GLU A 204 -7.95 19.28 7.17
CA GLU A 204 -7.69 17.89 7.55
C GLU A 204 -8.94 17.28 8.18
N VAL A 205 -9.36 16.12 7.67
CA VAL A 205 -10.58 15.42 8.08
C VAL A 205 -10.21 13.99 8.42
N SER A 206 -10.62 13.50 9.60
CA SER A 206 -10.43 12.11 10.02
C SER A 206 -11.78 11.39 10.04
N LEU A 207 -12.02 10.52 9.07
CA LEU A 207 -13.22 9.68 8.98
C LEU A 207 -12.96 8.38 9.74
N LYS A 208 -13.58 8.22 10.91
CA LYS A 208 -13.39 7.03 11.75
C LYS A 208 -14.11 5.82 11.17
N ILE A 209 -13.42 4.68 11.07
CA ILE A 209 -13.99 3.46 10.47
C ILE A 209 -15.24 2.98 11.21
N ASN A 210 -15.31 3.16 12.53
CA ASN A 210 -16.48 2.79 13.34
C ASN A 210 -17.73 3.65 13.09
N ARG A 211 -17.63 4.72 12.29
CA ARG A 211 -18.76 5.56 11.84
C ARG A 211 -19.15 5.31 10.39
N LEU A 212 -18.46 4.40 9.70
CA LEU A 212 -18.85 3.91 8.37
C LEU A 212 -19.87 2.80 8.52
N ARG A 213 -21.00 2.90 7.81
CA ARG A 213 -22.01 1.84 7.74
C ARG A 213 -21.71 0.88 6.59
N SER A 214 -21.43 1.43 5.43
CA SER A 214 -21.20 0.67 4.20
C SER A 214 -20.28 1.45 3.26
N TRP A 215 -19.69 0.73 2.31
CA TRP A 215 -18.95 1.33 1.21
C TRP A 215 -19.32 0.64 -0.11
N GLN A 216 -19.17 1.39 -1.20
CA GLN A 216 -19.43 0.91 -2.55
C GLN A 216 -18.31 1.36 -3.47
N VAL A 217 -17.88 0.48 -4.37
CA VAL A 217 -16.95 0.80 -5.46
C VAL A 217 -17.70 0.64 -6.78
N THR A 218 -17.71 1.69 -7.60
CA THR A 218 -18.33 1.69 -8.92
C THR A 218 -17.30 2.04 -9.97
N PHE A 219 -17.25 1.25 -11.05
CA PHE A 219 -16.42 1.57 -12.21
C PHE A 219 -17.18 2.54 -13.12
N LEU A 220 -16.61 3.74 -13.37
CA LEU A 220 -17.27 4.77 -14.19
C LEU A 220 -16.94 4.65 -15.69
N GLY A 221 -16.06 3.73 -16.09
CA GLY A 221 -15.61 3.61 -17.47
C GLY A 221 -14.35 4.40 -17.78
N ALA A 222 -13.74 4.13 -18.94
CA ALA A 222 -12.75 5.01 -19.55
C ALA A 222 -13.50 6.09 -20.35
N MET A 223 -13.21 7.36 -20.11
CA MET A 223 -13.66 8.43 -21.01
C MET A 223 -13.01 8.17 -22.37
N LYS A 224 -13.80 8.19 -23.45
CA LYS A 224 -13.28 8.03 -24.81
C LYS A 224 -12.21 9.11 -25.04
N ASP A 225 -11.07 8.71 -25.61
CA ASP A 225 -9.85 9.51 -25.86
C ASP A 225 -8.70 9.36 -24.84
N GLY A 226 -8.38 8.12 -24.45
CA GLY A 226 -7.09 7.81 -23.81
C GLY A 226 -6.95 8.24 -22.35
N GLU A 227 -8.03 8.68 -21.70
CA GLU A 227 -8.04 8.92 -20.27
C GLU A 227 -8.13 7.61 -19.47
N GLU A 228 -7.35 7.54 -18.40
CA GLU A 228 -7.32 6.41 -17.47
C GLU A 228 -8.70 6.19 -16.80
N SER A 229 -9.05 4.93 -16.59
CA SER A 229 -10.31 4.55 -15.95
C SER A 229 -10.48 5.15 -14.57
N THR A 230 -11.64 5.73 -14.29
CA THR A 230 -11.96 6.32 -12.99
C THR A 230 -12.88 5.41 -12.18
N LEU A 231 -12.54 5.19 -10.92
CA LEU A 231 -13.34 4.49 -9.92
C LEU A 231 -14.03 5.50 -9.00
N GLU A 232 -15.22 5.15 -8.56
CA GLU A 232 -15.98 5.89 -7.56
C GLU A 232 -16.06 5.08 -6.27
N LEU A 233 -15.37 5.53 -5.22
CA LEU A 233 -15.46 4.99 -3.87
C LEU A 233 -16.46 5.81 -3.06
N ARG A 234 -17.60 5.22 -2.73
CA ARG A 234 -18.63 5.83 -1.88
C ARG A 234 -18.55 5.27 -0.47
N LEU A 235 -18.58 6.15 0.51
CA LEU A 235 -18.56 5.84 1.93
C LEU A 235 -19.84 6.37 2.60
N GLU A 236 -20.68 5.49 3.14
CA GLU A 236 -21.84 5.89 3.92
C GLU A 236 -21.39 6.19 5.35
N TYR A 237 -21.28 7.47 5.68
CA TYR A 237 -20.65 7.95 6.92
C TYR A 237 -21.65 8.67 7.82
N ASN A 238 -21.56 8.40 9.12
CA ASN A 238 -22.29 9.17 10.13
C ASN A 238 -21.49 10.41 10.52
N ASP A 239 -21.92 11.56 10.02
CA ASP A 239 -21.42 12.85 10.47
C ASP A 239 -22.38 13.45 11.49
N SER A 240 -21.97 13.44 12.75
CA SER A 240 -22.65 14.14 13.84
C SER A 240 -24.16 13.80 13.94
N GLY A 241 -24.51 12.54 13.67
CA GLY A 241 -25.89 12.04 13.70
C GLY A 241 -26.59 11.95 12.35
N THR A 242 -26.05 12.58 11.30
CA THR A 242 -26.61 12.51 9.94
C THR A 242 -25.84 11.52 9.08
N TRP A 243 -26.56 10.62 8.40
CA TRP A 243 -25.97 9.70 7.44
C TRP A 243 -25.87 10.36 6.07
N GLN A 244 -24.67 10.38 5.50
CA GLN A 244 -24.42 10.92 4.17
C GLN A 244 -23.42 10.05 3.40
N TRP A 245 -23.48 10.11 2.08
CA TRP A 245 -22.47 9.51 1.22
C TRP A 245 -21.36 10.51 0.98
N ILE A 246 -20.12 10.08 1.21
CA ILE A 246 -18.90 10.78 0.81
C ILE A 246 -18.32 10.02 -0.37
N ILE A 247 -18.00 10.72 -1.45
CA ILE A 247 -17.55 10.12 -2.70
C ILE A 247 -16.12 10.56 -3.01
N PHE A 248 -15.27 9.59 -3.30
CA PHE A 248 -13.92 9.78 -3.82
C PHE A 248 -13.83 9.24 -5.24
N TYR A 249 -13.26 10.03 -6.15
CA TYR A 249 -12.99 9.68 -7.54
C TYR A 249 -11.51 9.36 -7.69
N THR A 250 -11.19 8.07 -7.64
CA THR A 250 -9.83 7.53 -7.52
C THR A 250 -9.50 6.64 -8.71
N LYS A 251 -8.21 6.45 -8.98
CA LYS A 251 -7.70 5.45 -9.95
C LYS A 251 -7.29 4.13 -9.28
N GLN A 252 -7.22 4.14 -7.95
CA GLN A 252 -6.87 3.02 -7.06
C GLN A 252 -8.10 2.49 -6.34
#